data_AF-A0A6M4WKT3-F1
#
_entry.id   AF-A0A6M4WKT3-F1
#
_cell.length_a   1.000
_cell.length_b   1.000
_cell.length_c   1.000
_cell.angle_alpha   90.00
_cell.angle_beta   90.00
_cell.angle_gamma   90.00
#
_symmetry.space_group_name_H-M   'P 1'
#
loop_
_entity.id
_entity.type
_entity.pdbx_description
1 polymer ?
#
loop_
_entity_poly.entity_id
_entity_poly.type
_entity_poly.pdbx_seq_one_letter_code
_entity_poly.pdbx_strand_id
1 'polypeptide(L)'
;MSTEIVDLVEQATPYLSAALTAYGAAVLSRAEDTAVSAAVEGTAGLGQRILQLVWRRRDEEGRAALEEAVQTAAEEPDDTDAAGALRHQLKRALREEAELVRELAALLPEQASVTVNVSGTRAIGAQHIGIAASGDNTTIHPPQQ
;
A
#
# COMPACT_ATOMS: atom_id res chain seq x y z
N MET A 1 1.72 8.20 15.76
CA MET A 1 0.56 7.42 15.28
C MET A 1 0.08 7.87 13.90
N SER A 2 -0.37 9.11 13.68
CA SER A 2 -0.94 9.51 12.38
C SER A 2 -0.02 9.31 11.18
N THR A 3 1.26 9.68 11.30
CA THR A 3 2.28 9.55 10.24
C THR A 3 2.68 8.10 9.99
N GLU A 4 2.79 7.29 11.04
CA GLU A 4 3.10 5.86 10.98
C GLU A 4 2.00 5.07 10.26
N ILE A 5 0.73 5.40 10.52
CA ILE A 5 -0.41 4.81 9.81
C ILE A 5 -0.39 5.18 8.33
N VAL A 6 0.03 6.40 7.98
CA VAL A 6 0.13 6.81 6.57
C VAL A 6 1.21 6.00 5.86
N ASP A 7 2.40 5.89 6.46
CA ASP A 7 3.53 5.14 5.92
C ASP A 7 3.19 3.65 5.71
N LEU A 8 2.56 3.00 6.69
CA LEU A 8 2.10 1.62 6.58
C LEU A 8 1.08 1.42 5.46
N VAL A 9 0.17 2.37 5.27
CA VAL A 9 -0.83 2.30 4.19
C VAL A 9 -0.21 2.51 2.82
N GLU A 10 0.77 3.41 2.71
CA GLU A 10 1.54 3.61 1.47
C GLU A 10 2.36 2.35 1.14
N GLN A 11 3.00 1.75 2.13
CA GLN A 11 3.72 0.49 1.97
C GLN A 11 2.79 -0.67 1.59
N ALA A 12 1.56 -0.71 2.13
CA ALA A 12 0.57 -1.74 1.79
C ALA A 12 -0.01 -1.60 0.37
N THR A 13 -0.03 -0.40 -0.19
CA THR A 13 -0.69 -0.07 -1.48
C THR A 13 -0.31 -1.00 -2.64
N PRO A 14 0.98 -1.27 -2.96
CA PRO A 14 1.34 -2.18 -4.05
C PRO A 14 0.85 -3.61 -3.84
N TYR A 15 0.76 -4.07 -2.59
CA TYR A 15 0.22 -5.39 -2.26
C TYR A 15 -1.29 -5.45 -2.45
N LEU A 16 -2.00 -4.40 -2.00
CA LEU A 16 -3.45 -4.28 -2.19
C LEU A 16 -3.81 -4.26 -3.68
N SER A 17 -3.11 -3.46 -4.49
CA SER A 17 -3.31 -3.41 -5.94
C SER A 17 -3.07 -4.77 -6.59
N ALA A 18 -1.96 -5.45 -6.25
CA ALA A 18 -1.69 -6.79 -6.78
C ALA A 18 -2.78 -7.81 -6.40
N ALA A 19 -3.33 -7.73 -5.18
CA ALA A 19 -4.40 -8.60 -4.73
C ALA A 19 -5.72 -8.32 -5.49
N LEU A 20 -6.05 -7.05 -5.71
CA LEU A 20 -7.21 -6.64 -6.51
C LEU A 20 -7.08 -7.10 -7.97
N THR A 21 -5.90 -6.95 -8.58
CA THR A 21 -5.67 -7.44 -9.96
C THR A 21 -5.75 -8.96 -10.05
N ALA A 22 -5.23 -9.69 -9.05
CA ALA A 22 -5.17 -11.15 -9.09
C ALA A 22 -6.51 -11.82 -8.73
N TYR A 23 -7.26 -11.23 -7.79
CA TYR A 23 -8.44 -11.86 -7.17
C TYR A 23 -9.73 -11.07 -7.38
N GLY A 24 -9.65 -9.81 -7.80
CA GLY A 24 -10.79 -8.91 -7.90
C GLY A 24 -11.52 -8.76 -6.57
N ALA A 25 -12.83 -8.57 -6.62
CA ALA A 25 -13.66 -8.46 -5.43
C ALA A 25 -13.72 -9.74 -4.57
N ALA A 26 -13.35 -10.90 -5.14
CA ALA A 26 -13.33 -12.17 -4.41
C ALA A 26 -12.17 -12.29 -3.40
N VAL A 27 -11.30 -11.28 -3.30
CA VAL A 27 -10.18 -11.23 -2.34
C VAL A 27 -10.64 -11.38 -0.88
N LEU A 28 -11.88 -11.00 -0.56
CA LEU A 28 -12.46 -11.11 0.77
C LEU A 28 -13.10 -12.49 1.06
N SER A 29 -13.56 -13.22 0.03
CA SER A 29 -14.26 -14.51 0.20
C SER A 29 -13.36 -15.74 0.06
N ARG A 30 -12.21 -15.67 -0.61
CA ARG A 30 -11.38 -16.85 -0.93
C ARG A 30 -10.46 -17.32 0.22
N ALA A 31 -10.46 -16.65 1.37
CA ALA A 31 -9.43 -16.85 2.39
C ALA A 31 -9.44 -18.20 3.12
N GLU A 32 -10.58 -18.92 3.16
CA GLU A 32 -10.66 -20.19 3.89
C GLU A 32 -9.79 -21.31 3.27
N ASP A 33 -9.46 -21.22 1.98
CA ASP A 33 -8.72 -22.27 1.24
C ASP A 33 -7.18 -22.06 1.22
N THR A 34 -6.69 -20.91 1.73
CA THR A 34 -5.30 -20.45 1.50
C THR A 34 -4.27 -20.88 2.55
N ALA A 35 -4.66 -21.63 3.58
CA ALA A 35 -3.72 -22.20 4.56
C ALA A 35 -2.70 -23.17 3.92
N VAL A 36 -2.94 -23.63 2.68
CA VAL A 36 -2.09 -24.55 1.92
C VAL A 36 -1.07 -23.82 1.01
N SER A 37 -1.19 -22.52 0.76
CA SER A 37 -0.38 -21.77 -0.23
C SER A 37 0.75 -20.91 0.35
N ALA A 38 1.13 -21.12 1.62
CA ALA A 38 2.15 -20.34 2.33
C ALA A 38 3.57 -20.41 1.72
N ALA A 39 3.82 -21.29 0.74
CA ALA A 39 5.12 -21.42 0.09
C ALA A 39 5.31 -20.53 -1.16
N VAL A 40 4.25 -19.87 -1.65
CA VAL A 40 4.29 -18.98 -2.84
C VAL A 40 3.52 -17.69 -2.54
N GLU A 41 3.85 -17.00 -1.45
CA GLU A 41 3.26 -15.69 -1.13
C GLU A 41 3.89 -14.60 -2.02
N GLY A 42 3.41 -14.50 -3.27
CA GLY A 42 3.67 -13.33 -4.12
C GLY A 42 2.96 -12.07 -3.60
N THR A 43 3.28 -10.91 -4.18
CA THR A 43 2.73 -9.58 -3.81
C THR A 43 1.21 -9.57 -3.62
N ALA A 44 0.46 -10.33 -4.43
CA ALA A 44 -0.99 -10.46 -4.33
C ALA A 44 -1.48 -11.24 -3.10
N GLY A 45 -0.78 -12.31 -2.70
CA GLY A 45 -1.13 -13.11 -1.53
C GLY A 45 -0.94 -12.33 -0.22
N LEU A 46 0.12 -11.52 -0.16
CA LEU A 46 0.32 -10.62 0.98
C LEU A 46 -0.79 -9.55 1.05
N GLY A 47 -1.17 -8.96 -0.09
CA GLY A 47 -2.27 -7.99 -0.14
C GLY A 47 -3.61 -8.57 0.32
N GLN A 48 -3.91 -9.81 -0.08
CA GLN A 48 -5.09 -10.52 0.41
C GLN A 48 -5.05 -10.70 1.93
N ARG A 49 -3.90 -11.09 2.49
CA ARG A 49 -3.74 -11.30 3.94
C ARG A 49 -3.90 -10.02 4.74
N ILE A 50 -3.42 -8.88 4.21
CA ILE A 50 -3.63 -7.56 4.78
C ILE A 50 -5.14 -7.22 4.82
N LEU A 51 -5.86 -7.40 3.71
CA LEU A 51 -7.30 -7.15 3.67
C LEU A 51 -8.09 -8.03 4.64
N GLN A 52 -7.71 -9.31 4.75
CA GLN A 52 -8.30 -10.25 5.69
C GLN A 52 -8.07 -9.88 7.15
N LEU A 53 -6.86 -9.43 7.49
CA LEU A 53 -6.55 -8.97 8.84
C LEU A 53 -7.49 -7.82 9.25
N VAL A 54 -7.66 -6.85 8.35
CA VAL A 54 -8.54 -5.70 8.56
C VAL A 54 -10.00 -6.15 8.66
N TRP A 55 -10.45 -7.00 7.73
CA TRP A 55 -11.82 -7.54 7.69
C TRP A 55 -12.22 -8.22 9.01
N ARG A 56 -11.32 -9.02 9.60
CA ARG A 56 -11.58 -9.76 10.84
C ARG A 56 -11.76 -8.84 12.05
N ARG A 57 -11.10 -7.69 12.06
CA ARG A 57 -11.14 -6.70 13.15
C ARG A 57 -12.28 -5.68 13.02
N ARG A 58 -12.95 -5.63 11.86
CA ARG A 58 -14.10 -4.74 11.63
C ARG A 58 -15.42 -5.32 12.15
N ASP A 59 -16.27 -4.44 12.67
CA ASP A 59 -17.70 -4.67 12.89
C ASP A 59 -18.46 -4.78 11.56
N GLU A 60 -19.73 -5.17 11.62
CA GLU A 60 -20.58 -5.44 10.44
C GLU A 60 -20.68 -4.25 9.48
N GLU A 61 -20.86 -3.03 10.00
CA GLU A 61 -20.88 -1.79 9.21
C GLU A 61 -19.51 -1.50 8.55
N GLY A 62 -18.42 -1.77 9.27
CA GLY A 62 -17.05 -1.57 8.77
C GLY A 62 -16.67 -2.60 7.71
N ARG A 63 -17.22 -3.82 7.79
CA ARG A 63 -17.06 -4.86 6.76
C ARG A 63 -17.80 -4.49 5.48
N ALA A 64 -19.06 -4.06 5.58
CA ALA A 64 -19.81 -3.61 4.41
C ALA A 64 -19.11 -2.46 3.68
N ALA A 65 -18.60 -1.47 4.41
CA ALA A 65 -17.85 -0.35 3.82
C ALA A 65 -16.50 -0.77 3.19
N LEU A 66 -15.84 -1.78 3.76
CA LEU A 66 -14.61 -2.33 3.20
C LEU A 66 -14.89 -3.17 1.95
N GLU A 67 -15.98 -3.94 1.94
CA GLU A 67 -16.42 -4.72 0.78
C GLU A 67 -16.74 -3.82 -0.40
N GLU A 68 -17.52 -2.76 -0.18
CA GLU A 68 -17.84 -1.76 -1.21
C GLU A 68 -16.56 -1.13 -1.77
N ALA A 69 -15.64 -0.69 -0.91
CA ALA A 69 -14.38 -0.09 -1.36
C ALA A 69 -13.50 -1.08 -2.16
N VAL A 70 -13.48 -2.36 -1.77
CA VAL A 70 -12.76 -3.41 -2.50
C VAL A 70 -13.43 -3.71 -3.84
N GLN A 71 -14.76 -3.75 -3.88
CA GLN A 71 -15.55 -3.97 -5.09
C GLN A 71 -15.30 -2.84 -6.10
N THR A 72 -15.44 -1.58 -5.68
CA THR A 72 -15.16 -0.42 -6.54
C THR A 72 -13.72 -0.40 -7.04
N ALA A 73 -12.73 -0.65 -6.16
CA ALA A 73 -11.33 -0.69 -6.57
C ALA A 73 -10.97 -1.90 -7.47
N ALA A 74 -11.76 -2.97 -7.43
CA ALA A 74 -11.62 -4.11 -8.34
C ALA A 74 -12.28 -3.85 -9.71
N GLU A 75 -13.40 -3.12 -9.74
CA GLU A 75 -14.07 -2.71 -10.98
C GLU A 75 -13.29 -1.62 -11.72
N GLU A 76 -12.65 -0.71 -10.99
CA GLU A 76 -11.88 0.40 -11.52
C GLU A 76 -10.45 0.42 -10.94
N PRO A 77 -9.57 -0.50 -11.37
CA PRO A 77 -8.21 -0.63 -10.81
C PRO A 77 -7.28 0.55 -11.12
N ASP A 78 -7.56 1.30 -12.19
CA ASP A 78 -6.83 2.52 -12.59
C ASP A 78 -7.41 3.79 -11.94
N ASP A 79 -8.55 3.69 -11.25
CA ASP A 79 -9.19 4.85 -10.63
C ASP A 79 -8.54 5.20 -9.29
N THR A 80 -8.02 6.44 -9.21
CA THR A 80 -7.26 6.91 -8.05
C THR A 80 -8.16 7.17 -6.85
N ASP A 81 -9.43 7.50 -7.08
CA ASP A 81 -10.43 7.76 -6.05
C ASP A 81 -10.94 6.44 -5.43
N ALA A 82 -11.15 5.39 -6.24
CA ALA A 82 -11.47 4.04 -5.79
C ALA A 82 -10.33 3.46 -4.92
N ALA A 83 -9.09 3.57 -5.39
CA ALA A 83 -7.92 3.23 -4.58
C ALA A 83 -7.82 4.12 -3.32
N GLY A 84 -8.23 5.38 -3.42
CA GLY A 84 -8.31 6.34 -2.32
C GLY A 84 -9.29 5.93 -1.24
N ALA A 85 -10.47 5.45 -1.62
CA ALA A 85 -11.50 4.94 -0.72
C ALA A 85 -11.01 3.71 0.06
N LEU A 86 -10.36 2.76 -0.62
CA LEU A 86 -9.75 1.60 0.05
C LEU A 86 -8.67 2.01 1.05
N ARG A 87 -7.77 2.91 0.66
CA ARG A 87 -6.75 3.48 1.57
C ARG A 87 -7.40 4.18 2.75
N HIS A 88 -8.51 4.88 2.55
CA HIS A 88 -9.24 5.55 3.62
C HIS A 88 -9.81 4.55 4.63
N GLN A 89 -10.45 3.48 4.15
CA GLN A 89 -10.97 2.41 5.02
C GLN A 89 -9.86 1.73 5.82
N LEU A 90 -8.69 1.51 5.21
CA LEU A 90 -7.54 0.96 5.90
C LEU A 90 -7.00 1.91 6.99
N LYS A 91 -6.82 3.19 6.68
CA LYS A 91 -6.39 4.21 7.66
C LYS A 91 -7.37 4.31 8.83
N ARG A 92 -8.67 4.23 8.55
CA ARG A 92 -9.71 4.27 9.56
C ARG A 92 -9.59 3.06 10.51
N ALA A 93 -9.44 1.85 9.97
CA ALA A 93 -9.29 0.62 10.77
C ALA A 93 -8.07 0.69 11.69
N LEU A 94 -6.94 1.16 11.15
CA LEU A 94 -5.69 1.30 11.90
C LEU A 94 -5.74 2.37 13.01
N ARG A 95 -6.63 3.37 12.88
CA ARG A 95 -6.84 4.38 13.93
C ARG A 95 -7.72 3.86 15.07
N GLU A 96 -8.66 2.98 14.75
CA GLU A 96 -9.59 2.41 15.73
C GLU A 96 -8.93 1.28 16.53
N GLU A 97 -8.01 0.53 15.92
CA GLU A 97 -7.35 -0.64 16.53
C GLU A 97 -5.81 -0.50 16.52
N ALA A 98 -5.22 -0.16 17.67
CA ALA A 98 -3.76 -0.01 17.78
C ALA A 98 -3.00 -1.34 17.61
N GLU A 99 -3.60 -2.48 17.98
CA GLU A 99 -2.98 -3.79 17.75
C GLU A 99 -2.89 -4.13 16.25
N LEU A 100 -3.87 -3.68 15.46
CA LEU A 100 -3.89 -3.88 14.01
C LEU A 100 -2.68 -3.20 13.34
N VAL A 101 -2.23 -2.06 13.87
CA VAL A 101 -1.01 -1.37 13.41
C VAL A 101 0.22 -2.26 13.58
N ARG A 102 0.35 -2.93 14.74
CA ARG A 102 1.48 -3.82 15.04
C ARG A 102 1.45 -5.08 14.20
N GLU A 103 0.28 -5.69 14.04
CA GLU A 103 0.10 -6.87 13.20
C GLU A 103 0.37 -6.57 11.72
N LEU A 104 -0.10 -5.41 11.22
CA LEU A 104 0.17 -4.98 9.85
C LEU A 104 1.66 -4.70 9.62
N ALA A 105 2.32 -4.00 10.55
CA ALA A 105 3.75 -3.73 10.48
C ALA A 105 4.59 -5.02 10.49
N ALA A 106 4.16 -6.04 11.23
CA ALA A 106 4.83 -7.34 11.27
C ALA A 106 4.60 -8.21 10.00
N LEU A 107 3.50 -7.97 9.28
CA LEU A 107 3.18 -8.66 8.01
C LEU A 107 3.90 -8.05 6.82
N LEU A 108 4.08 -6.72 6.81
CA LEU A 108 4.79 -6.05 5.75
C LEU A 108 6.28 -6.41 5.86
N PRO A 109 6.96 -6.72 4.74
CA PRO A 109 8.40 -6.90 4.78
C PRO A 109 9.03 -5.61 5.32
N GLU A 110 10.02 -5.75 6.20
CA GLU A 110 10.78 -4.59 6.67
C GLU A 110 11.21 -3.80 5.44
N GLN A 111 10.96 -2.48 5.47
CA GLN A 111 11.40 -1.58 4.42
C GLN A 111 12.89 -1.87 4.21
N ALA A 112 13.25 -2.52 3.11
CA ALA A 112 14.65 -2.67 2.75
C ALA A 112 15.14 -1.24 2.59
N SER A 113 15.88 -0.73 3.56
CA SER A 113 16.46 0.60 3.53
C SER A 113 17.26 0.68 2.23
N VAL A 114 16.72 1.40 1.24
CA VAL A 114 17.33 1.48 -0.09
C VAL A 114 18.63 2.27 0.09
N THR A 115 19.73 1.55 0.16
CA THR A 115 21.05 2.14 0.29
C THR A 115 21.47 2.62 -1.08
N VAL A 116 21.29 3.92 -1.34
CA VAL A 116 21.74 4.55 -2.58
C VAL A 116 23.22 4.91 -2.43
N ASN A 117 24.12 4.02 -2.88
CA ASN A 117 25.55 4.32 -2.91
C ASN A 117 25.88 5.14 -4.16
N VAL A 118 26.30 6.38 -3.94
CA VAL A 118 26.67 7.30 -5.01
C VAL A 118 28.08 7.79 -4.79
N SER A 119 28.94 7.52 -5.77
CA SER A 119 30.34 7.91 -5.75
C SER A 119 30.72 8.50 -7.11
N GLY A 120 31.39 9.64 -7.09
CA GLY A 120 31.83 10.36 -8.29
C GLY A 120 31.58 11.86 -8.22
N THR A 121 32.32 12.64 -9.01
CA THR A 121 32.15 14.10 -9.10
C THR A 121 30.84 14.42 -9.82
N ARG A 122 29.96 15.22 -9.21
CA ARG A 122 28.60 15.56 -9.70
C ARG A 122 27.57 14.41 -9.68
N ALA A 123 27.71 13.49 -8.75
CA ALA A 123 26.81 12.35 -8.66
C ALA A 123 25.63 12.65 -7.71
N ILE A 124 24.40 12.38 -8.16
CA ILE A 124 23.16 12.57 -7.39
C ILE A 124 22.58 11.21 -7.02
N GLY A 125 22.40 10.98 -5.73
CA GLY A 125 21.69 9.83 -5.19
C GLY A 125 20.36 10.26 -4.59
N ALA A 126 19.27 9.70 -5.08
CA ALA A 126 17.96 9.93 -4.51
C ALA A 126 17.09 8.69 -4.69
N GLN A 127 16.28 8.38 -3.67
CA GLN A 127 15.21 7.39 -3.78
C GLN A 127 13.99 8.01 -4.48
N HIS A 128 13.71 9.28 -4.20
CA HIS A 128 12.72 10.10 -4.90
C HIS A 128 13.26 11.53 -5.07
N ILE A 129 13.23 12.06 -6.29
CA ILE A 129 13.63 13.44 -6.57
C ILE A 129 12.71 14.05 -7.63
N GLY A 130 12.21 15.25 -7.34
CA GLY A 130 11.38 15.99 -8.30
C GLY A 130 12.20 16.71 -9.36
N ILE A 131 13.21 17.47 -8.95
CA ILE A 131 14.14 18.14 -9.87
C ILE A 131 15.56 18.05 -9.30
N ALA A 132 16.52 17.63 -10.12
CA ALA A 132 17.92 17.51 -9.76
C ALA A 132 18.81 18.21 -10.81
N ALA A 133 19.71 19.07 -10.36
CA ALA A 133 20.72 19.70 -11.21
C ALA A 133 22.09 19.62 -10.51
N SER A 134 23.05 18.93 -11.12
CA SER A 134 24.39 18.72 -10.55
C SER A 134 25.52 19.40 -11.33
N GLY A 135 25.19 20.19 -12.36
CA GLY A 135 26.13 20.89 -13.22
C GLY A 135 26.16 22.41 -13.00
N ASP A 136 27.26 23.04 -13.40
CA ASP A 136 27.43 24.49 -13.35
C ASP A 136 26.59 25.19 -14.44
N ASN A 137 26.10 26.40 -14.17
CA ASN A 137 25.27 27.20 -15.09
C ASN A 137 23.89 26.58 -15.43
N THR A 138 23.27 25.88 -14.48
CA THR A 138 21.92 25.30 -14.64
C THR A 138 20.84 26.31 -14.24
N THR A 139 19.97 26.67 -15.17
CA THR A 139 18.74 27.44 -14.90
C THR A 139 17.55 26.48 -14.91
N ILE A 140 16.83 26.38 -13.79
CA ILE A 140 15.60 25.59 -13.68
C ILE A 140 14.42 26.54 -13.83
N HIS A 141 13.58 26.31 -14.84
CA HIS A 141 12.30 27.02 -14.99
C HIS A 141 11.18 26.14 -14.40
N PRO A 142 10.38 26.64 -13.45
CA PRO A 142 9.19 25.90 -13.01
C PRO A 142 8.17 25.82 -14.16
N PRO A 143 7.30 24.78 -14.18
CA PRO A 143 6.20 24.73 -15.13
C PRO A 143 5.33 25.98 -14.95
N GLN A 144 5.13 26.74 -16.03
CA GLN A 144 4.14 27.81 -16.05
C GLN A 144 2.76 27.16 -15.89
N GLN A 145 2.02 27.55 -14.85
CA GLN A 145 0.64 27.13 -14.65
C GLN A 145 -0.31 27.75 -15.67
#